data_AF-A0A955N305-F1
#
_entry.id   AF-A0A955N305-F1
#
_cell.length_a   1.000
_cell.length_b   1.000
_cell.length_c   1.000
_cell.angle_alpha   90.00
_cell.angle_beta   90.00
_cell.angle_gamma   90.00
#
_symmetry.space_group_name_H-M   'P 1'
#
loop_
_entity.id
_entity.type
_entity.pdbx_description
1 polymer ?
#
loop_
_entity_poly.entity_id
_entity_poly.type
_entity_poly.pdbx_seq_one_letter_code
_entity_poly.pdbx_strand_id
1 'polypeptide(L)' 'MPKPDAFWGVGSCSHAEQTACILVSFEKLCLEQSPTLVVVAGDVNSTLACVLVADKLHIPVAHVACGIGLALV' A
#
# COMPACT_ATOMS: atom_id res chain seq x y z
N MET A 1 -15.09 12.02 -0.97
CA MET A 1 -14.08 11.27 -0.20
C MET A 1 -13.26 12.28 0.60
N PRO A 2 -12.91 12.02 1.86
CA PRO A 2 -11.98 12.89 2.59
C PRO A 2 -10.65 13.02 1.83
N LYS A 3 -9.95 14.13 2.05
CA LYS A 3 -8.64 14.36 1.45
C LYS A 3 -7.64 13.38 2.08
N PRO A 4 -6.82 12.68 1.29
CA PRO A 4 -5.79 11.80 1.84
C PRO A 4 -4.68 12.61 2.52
N ASP A 5 -4.15 12.09 3.62
CA ASP A 5 -3.02 12.67 4.35
C ASP A 5 -1.72 12.61 3.53
N ALA A 6 -1.56 11.58 2.71
CA ALA A 6 -0.47 11.43 1.76
C ALA A 6 -0.99 10.99 0.39
N PHE A 7 -0.51 11.63 -0.68
CA PHE A 7 -0.83 11.28 -2.06
C PHE A 7 0.39 11.49 -2.94
N TRP A 8 0.91 10.41 -3.54
CA TRP A 8 2.15 10.45 -4.32
C TRP A 8 1.94 10.65 -5.84
N GLY A 9 0.69 10.75 -6.30
CA GLY A 9 0.39 11.10 -7.69
C GLY A 9 0.93 10.12 -8.74
N VAL A 10 1.10 8.84 -8.38
CA VAL A 10 1.56 7.80 -9.31
C VAL A 10 0.52 7.63 -10.42
N GLY A 11 0.88 8.07 -11.62
CA GLY A 11 0.01 8.03 -12.81
C GLY A 11 0.16 6.73 -13.62
N SER A 12 -0.41 6.73 -14.82
CA SER A 12 -0.32 5.59 -15.74
C SER A 12 1.08 5.43 -16.31
N CYS A 13 1.77 4.38 -15.90
CA CYS A 13 3.02 3.86 -16.49
C CYS A 13 3.03 2.34 -16.42
N SER A 14 4.16 1.68 -16.72
CA SER A 14 4.23 0.22 -16.61
C SER A 14 3.98 -0.24 -15.16
N HIS A 15 3.49 -1.47 -14.99
CA HIS A 15 3.28 -2.03 -13.65
C HIS A 15 4.54 -1.97 -12.77
N ALA A 16 5.71 -2.21 -13.37
CA ALA A 16 6.98 -2.14 -12.69
C ALA A 16 7.29 -0.71 -12.19
N GLU A 17 7.11 0.29 -13.04
CA GLU A 17 7.37 1.70 -12.68
C GLU A 17 6.40 2.19 -11.60
N GLN A 18 5.10 1.87 -11.71
CA GLN A 18 4.12 2.23 -10.69
C GLN A 18 4.49 1.61 -9.35
N THR A 19 4.77 0.29 -9.34
CA THR A 19 5.11 -0.46 -8.13
C THR A 19 6.38 0.09 -7.48
N ALA A 20 7.44 0.31 -8.27
CA ALA A 20 8.70 0.86 -7.78
C ALA A 20 8.54 2.25 -7.16
N CYS A 21 7.74 3.12 -7.78
CA CYS A 21 7.48 4.45 -7.25
C CYS A 21 6.76 4.39 -5.89
N ILE A 22 5.80 3.48 -5.74
CA ILE A 22 5.04 3.29 -4.50
C ILE A 22 5.93 2.70 -3.42
N LEU A 23 6.76 1.70 -3.73
CA LEU A 23 7.71 1.10 -2.78
C LEU A 23 8.58 2.18 -2.10
N VAL A 24 9.23 3.03 -2.91
CA VAL A 24 10.14 4.07 -2.40
C VAL A 24 9.38 5.13 -1.61
N SER A 25 8.22 5.55 -2.10
CA SER A 25 7.44 6.62 -1.46
C SER A 25 6.81 6.18 -0.14
N PHE A 26 6.30 4.95 -0.10
CA PHE A 26 5.63 4.40 1.07
C PHE A 26 6.61 4.00 2.18
N GLU A 27 7.78 3.46 1.83
CA GLU A 27 8.83 3.15 2.81
C GLU A 27 9.27 4.41 3.57
N LYS A 28 9.50 5.52 2.87
CA LYS A 28 9.82 6.80 3.50
C LYS A 28 8.75 7.23 4.49
N LEU A 29 7.48 7.14 4.10
CA LEU A 29 6.37 7.48 5.00
C LEU A 29 6.33 6.57 6.23
N CYS A 30 6.55 5.25 6.06
CA CYS A 30 6.58 4.32 7.18
C CYS A 30 7.72 4.61 8.16
N LEU A 31 8.90 4.98 7.66
CA LEU A 31 10.04 5.36 8.49
C LEU A 31 9.79 6.68 9.22
N GLU A 32 9.14 7.65 8.58
CA GLU A 32 8.81 8.95 9.18
C GLU A 32 7.71 8.84 10.24
N GLN A 33 6.66 8.07 9.96
CA GLN A 33 5.46 8.00 10.81
C GLN A 33 5.44 6.82 11.78
N SER A 34 6.28 5.80 11.57
CA SER A 34 6.36 4.58 12.39
C SER A 34 4.99 3.97 12.70
N PRO A 35 4.18 3.61 11.68
CA PRO A 35 2.85 3.08 11.90
C PRO A 35 2.89 1.71 12.58
N THR A 36 1.90 1.44 13.43
CA THR A 36 1.77 0.15 14.13
C THR A 36 0.97 -0.89 13.36
N LEU A 37 0.29 -0.47 12.29
CA LEU A 37 -0.53 -1.30 11.41
C LEU A 37 -0.63 -0.64 10.03
N VAL A 38 -0.51 -1.44 8.98
CA VAL A 38 -0.80 -1.03 7.60
C VAL A 38 -2.08 -1.72 7.15
N VAL A 39 -3.07 -0.95 6.70
CA VAL A 39 -4.30 -1.48 6.12
C VAL A 39 -4.28 -1.24 4.62
N VAL A 40 -4.36 -2.30 3.83
CA VAL A 40 -4.42 -2.23 2.36
C VAL A 40 -5.76 -2.75 1.87
N ALA A 41 -6.21 -2.26 0.71
CA ALA A 41 -7.47 -2.70 0.11
C ALA A 41 -7.34 -2.99 -1.38
N GLY A 42 -8.05 -4.02 -1.85
CA GLY A 42 -8.06 -4.45 -3.25
C GLY A 42 -6.77 -5.18 -3.66
N ASP A 43 -6.58 -5.39 -4.97
CA ASP A 43 -5.56 -6.25 -5.57
C ASP A 43 -4.71 -5.55 -6.65
N VAL A 44 -4.52 -4.24 -6.52
CA VAL A 44 -3.77 -3.41 -7.47
C VAL A 44 -2.28 -3.28 -7.10
N ASN A 45 -1.47 -2.68 -7.99
CA ASN A 45 -0.02 -2.47 -7.80
C ASN A 45 0.34 -1.87 -6.43
N SER A 46 -0.46 -0.91 -5.94
CA SER A 46 -0.25 -0.29 -4.63
C SER A 46 -0.41 -1.26 -3.47
N THR A 47 -1.35 -2.21 -3.55
CA THR A 47 -1.52 -3.25 -2.53
C THR A 47 -0.23 -4.05 -2.38
N LEU A 48 0.30 -4.56 -3.51
CA LEU A 48 1.53 -5.35 -3.50
C LEU A 48 2.72 -4.56 -2.95
N ALA A 49 2.89 -3.31 -3.40
CA ALA A 49 3.99 -2.46 -2.95
C ALA A 49 3.91 -2.18 -1.44
N CYS A 50 2.73 -1.80 -0.93
CA CYS A 50 2.56 -1.49 0.49
C CYS A 50 2.75 -2.71 1.37
N VAL A 51 2.24 -3.88 0.97
CA VAL A 51 2.44 -5.15 1.70
C VAL A 51 3.92 -5.49 1.79
N LEU A 52 4.66 -5.36 0.69
CA LEU A 52 6.08 -5.71 0.67
C LEU A 52 6.92 -4.81 1.59
N VAL A 53 6.68 -3.49 1.58
CA VAL A 53 7.37 -2.56 2.49
C VAL A 53 7.02 -2.86 3.94
N ALA A 54 5.74 -3.06 4.26
CA ALA A 54 5.30 -3.35 5.61
C ALA A 54 5.93 -4.64 6.16
N ASP A 55 5.98 -5.70 5.34
CA ASP A 55 6.66 -6.96 5.69
C ASP A 55 8.14 -6.76 6.00
N LYS A 56 8.86 -5.99 5.15
CA LYS A 56 10.29 -5.69 5.37
C LYS A 56 10.58 -4.84 6.59
N LEU A 57 9.64 -3.98 6.98
CA LEU A 57 9.74 -3.17 8.19
C LEU A 57 9.13 -3.84 9.43
N HIS A 58 8.68 -5.09 9.32
CA HIS A 58 8.00 -5.83 10.38
C HIS A 58 6.75 -5.12 10.94
N ILE A 59 6.03 -4.41 10.08
CA ILE A 59 4.77 -3.75 10.42
C ILE A 59 3.62 -4.72 10.09
N PRO A 60 2.72 -5.02 11.04
CA PRO A 60 1.54 -5.85 10.78
C PRO A 60 0.70 -5.31 9.62
N VAL A 61 0.13 -6.21 8.81
CA VAL A 61 -0.73 -5.85 7.67
C VAL A 61 -2.13 -6.43 7.84
N ALA A 62 -3.15 -5.61 7.64
CA ALA A 62 -4.53 -6.04 7.44
C ALA A 62 -4.93 -5.79 5.98
N HIS A 63 -5.37 -6.85 5.28
CA HIS A 63 -5.81 -6.75 3.89
C HIS A 63 -7.33 -6.83 3.83
N VAL A 64 -7.97 -5.73 3.44
CA VAL A 64 -9.42 -5.61 3.31
C VAL A 64 -9.81 -5.83 1.85
N ALA A 65 -10.64 -6.85 1.58
CA ALA A 65 -11.05 -7.32 0.25
C ALA A 65 -9.92 -7.99 -0.57
N CYS A 66 -9.69 -9.28 -0.27
CA CYS A 66 -9.01 -10.20 -1.16
C CYS A 66 -9.96 -10.63 -2.28
N GLY A 67 -9.85 -10.00 -3.45
CA GLY A 67 -10.50 -10.46 -4.68
C GLY A 67 -12.01 -10.17 -4.77
N ILE A 68 -12.45 -9.86 -5.99
CA ILE A 68 -13.86 -9.92 -6.39
C ILE A 68 -14.41 -11.33 -6.17
N GLY A 69 -14.96 -11.59 -4.99
CA GLY A 69 -15.65 -12.85 -4.69
C GLY A 69 -15.19 -13.57 -3.43
N LEU A 70 -15.03 -12.87 -2.30
CA LEU A 70 -15.29 -13.51 -1.01
C LEU A 70 -15.79 -12.45 -0.02
N ALA A 71 -17.08 -12.53 0.31
CA ALA A 71 -17.58 -11.93 1.53
C ALA A 71 -17.00 -12.72 2.71
N LEU A 72 -16.34 -12.05 3.65
CA LEU A 72 -16.32 -12.36 5.08
C LEU A 72 -15.54 -11.25 5.80
N VAL A 73 -16.29 -10.56 6.66
CA VAL A 73 -15.94 -9.75 7.85
C VAL A 73 -14.75 -8.79 7.74
#